data_AF-A0A2M7CT40-F1
#
_entry.id   AF-A0A2M7CT40-F1
#
_cell.length_a   1.000
_cell.length_b   1.000
_cell.length_c   1.000
_cell.angle_alpha   90.00
_cell.angle_beta   90.00
_cell.angle_gamma   90.00
#
_symmetry.space_group_name_H-M   'P 1'
#
loop_
_entity.id
_entity.type
_entity.pdbx_description
1 polymer ?
#
loop_
_entity_poly.entity_id
_entity_poly.type
_entity_poly.pdbx_seq_one_letter_code
_entity_poly.pdbx_strand_id
1 'polypeptide(L)'
;MAARSHKRPLHEWCALAGVPCRASGAWTERLIAVRAGAEEALIVMSGSCGAVQITTPRSGLVTQARYVVGLLAYGLNDLVARETIRGAPWAKLRPPKGRPRSARALTNVERQRRYR
;
A
#
# COMPACT_ATOMS: atom_id res chain seq x y z
N MET A 1 13.72 -0.74 25.24
CA MET A 1 12.30 -1.18 25.19
C MET A 1 12.00 -1.79 23.83
N ALA A 2 11.77 -3.10 23.76
CA ALA A 2 11.35 -3.74 22.52
C ALA A 2 9.92 -3.28 22.17
N ALA A 3 9.75 -2.66 21.00
CA ALA A 3 8.42 -2.24 20.53
C ALA A 3 7.56 -3.50 20.35
N ARG A 4 6.36 -3.52 20.94
CA ARG A 4 5.38 -4.60 20.76
C ARG A 4 5.10 -4.76 19.26
N SER A 5 5.26 -5.98 18.76
CA SER A 5 4.88 -6.35 17.39
C SER A 5 3.43 -6.81 17.41
N HIS A 6 2.59 -6.23 16.55
CA HIS A 6 1.19 -6.61 16.40
C HIS A 6 1.03 -7.45 15.14
N LYS A 7 0.54 -8.68 15.30
CA LYS A 7 0.23 -9.58 14.17
C LYS A 7 -1.27 -9.58 13.93
N ARG A 8 -1.68 -9.29 12.70
CA ARG A 8 -3.09 -9.35 12.28
C ARG A 8 -3.19 -9.83 10.84
N PRO A 9 -4.30 -10.49 10.45
CA PRO A 9 -4.58 -10.81 9.06
C PRO A 9 -4.78 -9.54 8.21
N LEU A 10 -4.67 -9.68 6.89
CA LEU A 10 -4.82 -8.55 5.96
C LEU A 10 -6.21 -7.90 6.07
N HIS A 11 -7.27 -8.70 6.19
CA HIS A 11 -8.63 -8.16 6.26
C HIS A 11 -8.82 -7.20 7.46
N GLU A 12 -8.21 -7.50 8.62
CA GLU A 12 -8.23 -6.62 9.79
C GLU A 12 -7.48 -5.32 9.53
N TRP A 13 -6.31 -5.37 8.88
CA TRP A 13 -5.56 -4.16 8.51
C TRP A 13 -6.35 -3.27 7.54
N CYS A 14 -7.06 -3.88 6.59
CA CYS A 14 -7.97 -3.15 5.69
C CYS A 14 -9.08 -2.45 6.50
N ALA A 15 -9.73 -3.16 7.42
CA ALA A 15 -10.76 -2.60 8.28
C ALA A 15 -10.25 -1.41 9.12
N LEU A 16 -9.07 -1.56 9.73
CA LEU A 16 -8.43 -0.50 10.51
C LEU A 16 -8.01 0.71 9.65
N ALA A 17 -7.69 0.50 8.38
CA ALA A 17 -7.40 1.58 7.43
C ALA A 17 -8.67 2.33 6.95
N GLY A 18 -9.85 1.83 7.32
CA GLY A 18 -11.15 2.37 6.92
C GLY A 18 -11.55 2.01 5.50
N VAL A 19 -11.14 0.84 4.99
CA VAL A 19 -11.49 0.34 3.65
C VAL A 19 -12.02 -1.09 3.72
N PRO A 20 -13.05 -1.45 2.93
CA PRO A 20 -13.54 -2.82 2.88
C PRO A 20 -12.52 -3.73 2.19
N CYS A 21 -12.21 -4.88 2.76
CA CYS A 21 -11.38 -5.88 2.10
C CYS A 21 -12.15 -6.46 0.89
N ARG A 22 -11.61 -6.31 -0.32
CA ARG A 22 -12.30 -6.71 -1.57
C ARG A 22 -11.96 -8.13 -2.03
N ALA A 23 -11.32 -8.92 -1.19
CA ALA A 23 -11.02 -10.31 -1.44
C ALA A 23 -11.47 -11.17 -0.26
N SER A 24 -11.46 -12.48 -0.47
CA SER A 24 -11.78 -13.48 0.54
C SER A 24 -10.88 -14.71 0.37
N GLY A 25 -10.73 -15.50 1.43
CA GLY A 25 -9.99 -16.77 1.41
C GLY A 25 -8.60 -16.67 2.04
N ALA A 26 -7.77 -17.70 1.88
CA ALA A 26 -6.48 -17.82 2.58
C ALA A 26 -5.55 -16.61 2.40
N TRP A 27 -5.66 -15.90 1.28
CA TRP A 27 -4.88 -14.68 1.00
C TRP A 27 -5.19 -13.53 1.97
N THR A 28 -6.43 -13.41 2.45
CA THR A 28 -6.83 -12.38 3.43
C THR A 28 -6.44 -12.74 4.86
N GLU A 29 -6.20 -14.02 5.12
CA GLU A 29 -5.80 -14.55 6.43
C GLU A 29 -4.29 -14.50 6.67
N ARG A 30 -3.50 -14.15 5.65
CA ARG A 30 -2.05 -14.02 5.79
C ARG A 30 -1.71 -13.01 6.88
N LEU A 31 -0.93 -13.47 7.85
CA LEU A 31 -0.50 -12.64 8.97
C LEU A 31 0.51 -11.58 8.53
N ILE A 32 0.28 -10.35 8.98
CA ILE A 32 1.18 -9.23 8.81
C ILE A 32 1.58 -8.76 10.20
N ALA A 33 2.88 -8.84 10.48
CA ALA A 33 3.47 -8.43 11.73
C ALA A 33 3.97 -6.99 11.59
N VAL A 34 3.46 -6.08 12.42
CA VAL A 34 3.77 -4.66 12.35
C VAL A 34 4.51 -4.22 13.59
N ARG A 35 5.64 -3.54 13.39
CA ARG A 35 6.40 -2.87 14.44
C ARG A 35 6.42 -1.38 14.19
N ALA A 36 6.16 -0.58 15.23
CA ALA A 36 6.42 0.86 15.17
C ALA A 36 7.88 1.13 15.57
N GLY A 37 8.63 1.93 14.80
CA GLY A 37 9.96 2.31 15.25
C GLY A 37 10.98 2.82 14.23
N ALA A 38 10.62 3.01 12.96
CA ALA A 38 11.51 3.61 11.97
C ALA A 38 10.96 4.95 11.49
N GLU A 39 11.83 5.83 10.99
CA GLU A 39 11.38 7.07 10.32
C GLU A 39 10.70 6.79 8.99
N GLU A 40 11.10 5.70 8.33
CA GLU A 40 10.55 5.23 7.06
C GLU A 40 9.99 3.81 7.18
N ALA A 41 9.04 3.50 6.31
CA ALA A 41 8.36 2.21 6.36
C ALA A 41 9.16 1.14 5.59
N LEU A 42 9.51 0.03 6.25
CA LEU A 42 10.35 -1.04 5.70
C LEU A 42 9.56 -2.35 5.64
N ILE A 43 9.73 -3.12 4.56
CA ILE A 43 9.17 -4.46 4.42
C ILE A 43 10.30 -5.49 4.47
N VAL A 44 10.14 -6.49 5.34
CA VAL A 44 11.04 -7.65 5.42
C VAL A 44 10.19 -8.91 5.23
N MET A 45 10.46 -9.66 4.16
CA MET A 45 9.93 -11.00 3.97
C MET A 45 10.90 -11.98 4.63
N SER A 46 10.48 -12.67 5.70
CA SER A 46 11.31 -13.76 6.24
C SER A 46 11.22 -14.97 5.30
N GLY A 47 12.38 -15.48 4.88
CA GLY A 47 12.51 -16.47 3.82
C GLY A 47 11.98 -17.87 4.13
N SER A 48 11.40 -18.14 5.31
CA SER A 48 10.97 -19.51 5.66
C SER A 48 9.59 -19.68 6.29
N CYS A 49 8.98 -18.73 7.02
CA CYS A 49 7.74 -19.04 7.78
C CYS A 49 6.76 -17.86 8.01
N GLY A 50 6.01 -17.44 6.99
CA GLY A 50 4.56 -17.24 7.17
C GLY A 50 4.01 -15.88 7.64
N ALA A 51 4.80 -14.83 7.83
CA ALA A 51 4.25 -13.48 8.07
C ALA A 51 5.07 -12.38 7.40
N VAL A 52 4.39 -11.44 6.74
CA VAL A 52 5.03 -10.23 6.21
C VAL A 52 5.37 -9.31 7.38
N GLN A 53 6.65 -8.97 7.57
CA GLN A 53 7.04 -8.04 8.61
C GLN A 53 7.12 -6.63 8.03
N ILE A 54 6.43 -5.69 8.66
CA ILE A 54 6.41 -4.29 8.26
C ILE A 54 6.81 -3.43 9.44
N THR A 55 7.83 -2.60 9.26
CA THR A 55 8.12 -1.52 10.19
C THR A 55 7.48 -0.25 9.67
N THR A 56 6.79 0.50 10.52
CA THR A 56 6.12 1.76 10.16
C THR A 56 6.58 2.91 11.06
N PRO A 57 6.44 4.16 10.59
CA PRO A 57 6.54 5.33 11.43
C PRO A 57 5.58 5.28 12.61
N ARG A 58 6.03 5.76 13.77
CA ARG A 58 5.17 5.92 14.94
C ARG A 58 4.02 6.86 14.59
N SER A 59 2.81 6.33 14.62
CA SER A 59 1.60 7.04 14.21
C SER A 59 0.37 6.42 14.87
N GLY A 60 -0.78 7.08 14.78
CA GLY A 60 -2.05 6.50 15.24
C GLY A 60 -2.42 5.26 14.43
N LEU A 61 -3.23 4.37 15.03
CA LEU A 61 -3.55 3.05 14.47
C LEU A 61 -4.09 3.09 13.03
N VAL A 62 -4.97 4.05 12.72
CA VAL A 62 -5.54 4.22 11.36
C VAL A 62 -4.45 4.59 10.35
N THR A 63 -3.58 5.54 10.70
CA THR A 63 -2.46 5.96 9.85
C THR A 63 -1.48 4.82 9.64
N GLN A 64 -1.16 4.09 10.72
CA GLN A 64 -0.32 2.90 10.65
C GLN A 64 -0.92 1.83 9.74
N ALA A 65 -2.22 1.57 9.85
CA ALA A 65 -2.92 0.61 8.98
C ALA A 65 -2.86 1.04 7.51
N ARG A 66 -3.02 2.33 7.22
CA ARG A 66 -2.87 2.87 5.84
C ARG A 66 -1.46 2.66 5.30
N TYR A 67 -0.42 2.88 6.12
CA TYR A 67 0.96 2.57 5.74
C TYR A 67 1.14 1.09 5.42
N VAL A 68 0.63 0.21 6.28
CA VAL A 68 0.72 -1.25 6.11
C VAL A 68 0.07 -1.69 4.80
N VAL A 69 -1.18 -1.31 4.56
CA VAL A 69 -1.89 -1.72 3.33
C VAL A 69 -1.28 -1.07 2.08
N GLY A 70 -0.83 0.18 2.17
CA GLY A 70 -0.13 0.86 1.06
C GLY A 70 1.20 0.19 0.70
N LEU A 71 2.00 -0.20 1.69
CA LEU A 71 3.25 -0.92 1.49
C LEU A 71 3.03 -2.30 0.88
N LEU A 72 1.99 -3.04 1.32
CA LEU A 72 1.64 -4.30 0.67
C LEU A 72 1.27 -4.06 -0.80
N ALA A 73 0.40 -3.09 -1.08
CA ALA A 73 -0.10 -2.81 -2.42
C ALA A 73 1.00 -2.38 -3.42
N TYR A 74 1.93 -1.52 -2.99
CA TYR A 74 2.91 -0.90 -3.89
C TYR A 74 4.35 -1.35 -3.65
N GLY A 75 4.70 -1.72 -2.42
CA GLY A 75 6.03 -2.25 -2.09
C GLY A 75 6.17 -3.74 -2.39
N LEU A 76 5.16 -4.56 -2.09
CA LEU A 76 5.15 -5.99 -2.42
C LEU A 76 4.31 -6.37 -3.64
N ASN A 77 3.68 -5.40 -4.31
CA ASN A 77 2.73 -5.64 -5.41
C ASN A 77 1.60 -6.62 -5.02
N ASP A 78 1.17 -6.58 -3.77
CA ASP A 78 0.06 -7.40 -3.29
C ASP A 78 -1.25 -6.97 -3.95
N LEU A 79 -1.78 -7.84 -4.81
CA LEU A 79 -2.97 -7.54 -5.60
C LEU A 79 -4.22 -7.32 -4.73
N VAL A 80 -4.36 -8.07 -3.63
CA VAL A 80 -5.52 -7.92 -2.73
C VAL A 80 -5.49 -6.57 -2.05
N ALA A 81 -4.33 -6.17 -1.51
CA ALA A 81 -4.16 -4.85 -0.91
C ALA A 81 -4.38 -3.74 -1.95
N ARG A 82 -3.85 -3.92 -3.16
CA ARG A 82 -3.97 -2.94 -4.26
C ARG A 82 -5.41 -2.73 -4.73
N GLU A 83 -6.18 -3.81 -4.89
CA GLU A 83 -7.61 -3.72 -5.23
C GLU A 83 -8.41 -3.12 -4.07
N THR A 84 -8.08 -3.48 -2.83
CA THR A 84 -8.77 -2.97 -1.64
C THR A 84 -8.67 -1.45 -1.50
N ILE A 85 -7.49 -0.87 -1.74
CA ILE A 85 -7.27 0.58 -1.61
C ILE A 85 -7.60 1.35 -2.89
N ARG A 86 -8.00 0.66 -3.98
CA ARG A 86 -8.34 1.30 -5.25
C ARG A 86 -9.48 2.29 -5.04
N GLY A 87 -9.19 3.57 -5.32
CA GLY A 87 -10.14 4.67 -5.18
C GLY A 87 -10.17 5.33 -3.80
N ALA A 88 -9.49 4.77 -2.78
CA ALA A 88 -9.39 5.38 -1.47
C ALA A 88 -8.67 6.74 -1.57
N PRO A 89 -9.24 7.85 -1.04
CA PRO A 89 -8.66 9.19 -1.21
C PRO A 89 -7.20 9.31 -0.77
N TRP A 90 -6.85 8.63 0.33
CA TRP A 90 -5.49 8.62 0.89
C TRP A 90 -4.49 7.78 0.09
N ALA A 91 -4.95 6.89 -0.79
CA ALA A 91 -4.11 6.07 -1.66
C ALA A 91 -3.95 6.66 -3.07
N LYS A 92 -4.65 7.76 -3.39
CA LYS A 92 -4.53 8.43 -4.68
C LYS A 92 -3.15 9.09 -4.79
N LEU A 93 -2.39 8.70 -5.80
CA LEU A 93 -1.15 9.38 -6.14
C LEU A 93 -1.44 10.85 -6.42
N ARG A 94 -0.64 11.74 -5.83
CA ARG A 94 -0.69 13.15 -6.17
C ARG A 94 -0.33 13.29 -7.66
N PRO A 95 -1.10 14.07 -8.45
CA PRO A 95 -0.73 14.31 -9.83
C PRO A 95 0.69 14.90 -9.90
N PRO A 96 1.49 14.51 -10.90
CA PRO A 96 2.84 15.03 -11.07
C PRO A 96 2.81 16.55 -11.21
N LYS A 97 3.78 17.23 -10.59
CA LYS A 97 3.94 18.68 -10.76
C LYS A 97 4.18 18.98 -12.24
N GLY A 98 3.53 20.03 -12.75
CA GLY A 98 3.76 20.53 -14.11
C GLY A 98 2.94 19.88 -15.21
N ARG A 99 2.11 18.86 -14.94
CA ARG A 99 1.12 18.39 -15.92
C ARG A 99 -0.12 19.29 -15.87
N PRO A 100 -0.46 20.04 -16.93
CA PRO A 100 -1.69 20.82 -16.97
C PRO A 100 -2.91 19.93 -16.73
N ARG A 101 -3.94 20.43 -16.02
CA ARG A 101 -5.19 19.68 -15.80
C ARG A 101 -5.89 19.29 -17.11
N SER A 102 -5.71 20.09 -18.15
CA SER A 102 -6.20 19.87 -19.52
C SER A 102 -5.30 18.96 -20.36
N ALA A 103 -4.15 18.51 -19.85
CA ALA A 103 -3.19 17.76 -20.65
C ALA A 103 -3.67 16.33 -20.91
N ARG A 104 -4.08 16.09 -22.15
CA ARG A 104 -4.40 14.76 -22.68
C ARG A 104 -3.12 14.00 -23.04
N ALA A 105 -3.14 12.69 -22.89
CA ALA A 105 -2.10 11.84 -23.45
C ALA A 105 -2.13 11.97 -24.99
N LEU A 106 -0.97 12.16 -25.61
CA LEU A 106 -0.87 12.15 -27.06
C LEU A 106 -1.07 10.73 -27.59
N THR A 107 -1.84 10.61 -28.66
CA THR A 107 -1.91 9.41 -29.48
C THR A 107 -0.55 9.11 -30.11
N ASN A 108 -0.36 7.87 -30.58
CA ASN A 108 0.88 7.49 -31.27
C ASN A 108 1.12 8.34 -32.53
N VAL A 109 0.05 8.67 -33.26
CA VAL A 109 0.11 9.53 -34.45
C VAL A 109 0.57 10.94 -34.11
N GLU A 110 -0.01 11.55 -33.08
CA GLU A 110 0.39 12.90 -32.61
C GLU A 110 1.84 12.93 -32.13
N ARG A 111 2.31 11.85 -31.47
CA ARG A 111 3.72 11.73 -31.08
C ARG A 111 4.65 11.69 -32.28
N GLN A 112 4.37 10.83 -33.27
CA GLN A 112 5.21 10.70 -34.46
C GLN A 112 5.31 12.01 -35.25
N ARG A 113 4.24 12.80 -35.32
CA ARG A 113 4.25 14.12 -35.97
C ARG A 113 5.12 15.17 -35.28
N ARG A 114 5.36 15.06 -33.97
CA ARG A 114 6.20 15.99 -33.21
C ARG A 114 7.69 15.68 -33.28
N TYR A 115 8.06 14.44 -33.60
CA TYR A 115 9.46 14.00 -33.71
C TYR A 115 10.03 14.15 -35.12
N ARG A 116 9.16 14.33 -36.12
CA ARG A 116 9.54 14.70 -37.49
C ARG A 116 9.62 16.20 -37.61
#